data_AF-M2PIQ5-F1
#
_entry.id   AF-M2PIQ5-F1
#
_cell.length_a   1.000
_cell.length_b   1.000
_cell.length_c   1.000
_cell.angle_alpha   90.00
_cell.angle_beta   90.00
_cell.angle_gamma   90.00
#
_symmetry.space_group_name_H-M   'P 1'
#
loop_
_entity.id
_entity.type
_entity.pdbx_description
1 polymer ?
#
loop_
_entity_poly.entity_id
_entity_poly.type
_entity_poly.pdbx_seq_one_letter_code
_entity_poly.pdbx_strand_id
1 'polypeptide(L)'
;MLSGDPHIQGELTHVPAPQVGPVTANESAPGQTEVCADCATSQHPEVGRLSRLLGQPEDPNDANESDEADESGESEESDGSEASDEQSDELSADERSAKPWVPPIVTSLDMKFTVDDFAPEPIMSMKEHIMNDEWIAHIYTTFRKTWPSPEDVLNDVDIATTLLSLLVLTTSRKFRLREEWLEVENLRILAEQELVRESLAGAVTQKHFAILRTLLIWYECRTT
;
A
#
# COMPACT_ATOMS: atom_id res chain seq x y z
N MET A 1 -22.41 73.51 10.72
CA MET A 1 -23.80 73.17 10.37
C MET A 1 -23.75 71.76 9.77
N LEU A 2 -23.62 70.73 10.62
CA LEU A 2 -24.67 69.90 11.23
C LEU A 2 -25.58 69.16 10.23
N SER A 3 -25.53 67.82 10.37
CA SER A 3 -26.53 66.80 10.04
C SER A 3 -26.55 66.29 8.59
N GLY A 4 -26.52 64.97 8.33
CA GLY A 4 -26.59 63.85 9.27
C GLY A 4 -26.36 62.49 8.60
N ASP A 5 -25.97 61.53 9.44
CA ASP A 5 -25.83 60.11 9.10
C ASP A 5 -27.20 59.41 9.03
N PRO A 6 -27.41 58.48 8.08
CA PRO A 6 -28.58 57.60 8.10
C PRO A 6 -28.36 56.41 9.05
N HIS A 7 -29.31 56.30 9.97
CA HIS A 7 -29.47 55.25 10.96
C HIS A 7 -29.95 53.95 10.30
N ILE A 8 -29.15 52.89 10.32
CA ILE A 8 -29.58 51.52 9.94
C ILE A 8 -30.07 50.82 11.22
N GLN A 9 -31.38 50.67 11.35
CA GLN A 9 -31.99 49.83 12.38
C GLN A 9 -31.97 48.37 11.91
N GLY A 10 -31.28 47.53 12.68
CA GLY A 10 -31.30 46.08 12.53
C GLY A 10 -32.60 45.49 13.04
N GLU A 11 -33.32 44.79 12.17
CA GLU A 11 -34.49 44.00 12.51
C GLU A 11 -34.03 42.57 12.84
N LEU A 12 -33.89 42.26 14.14
CA LEU A 12 -33.66 40.90 14.63
C LEU A 12 -34.94 40.08 14.43
N THR A 13 -34.95 39.25 13.39
CA THR A 13 -36.00 38.27 13.15
C THR A 13 -35.85 37.12 14.16
N HIS A 14 -36.81 37.04 15.07
CA HIS A 14 -36.90 36.03 16.12
C HIS A 14 -37.34 34.68 15.50
N VAL A 15 -36.40 33.75 15.31
CA VAL A 15 -36.68 32.37 14.86
C VAL A 15 -37.09 31.52 16.06
N PRO A 16 -38.31 30.96 16.12
CA PRO A 16 -38.70 30.06 17.21
C PRO A 16 -38.05 28.68 17.05
N ALA A 17 -37.54 28.14 18.15
CA ALA A 17 -36.93 26.82 18.25
C ALA A 17 -37.95 25.67 18.01
N PRO A 18 -37.53 24.56 17.38
CA PRO A 18 -38.40 23.40 17.17
C PRO A 18 -38.67 22.66 18.49
N GLN A 19 -39.94 22.36 18.76
CA GLN A 19 -40.36 21.55 19.89
C GLN A 19 -40.08 20.06 19.60
N VAL A 20 -39.30 19.43 20.48
CA VAL A 20 -39.03 17.99 20.47
C VAL A 20 -40.13 17.28 21.26
N GLY A 21 -40.97 16.53 20.56
CA GLY A 21 -41.95 15.62 21.19
C GLY A 21 -41.27 14.33 21.69
N PRO A 22 -41.83 13.66 22.72
CA PRO A 22 -41.25 12.44 23.27
C PRO A 22 -41.58 11.25 22.35
N VAL A 23 -40.56 10.59 21.81
CA VAL A 23 -40.72 9.31 21.11
C VAL A 23 -40.25 8.19 22.03
N THR A 24 -41.20 7.32 22.32
CA THR A 24 -41.17 6.15 23.18
C THR A 24 -40.08 5.14 22.82
N ALA A 25 -39.37 4.68 23.84
CA ALA A 25 -38.53 3.49 23.82
C ALA A 25 -39.41 2.24 23.56
N ASN A 26 -38.99 1.41 22.61
CA ASN A 26 -39.41 0.02 22.54
C ASN A 26 -38.16 -0.87 22.60
N GLU A 27 -38.02 -1.54 23.74
CA GLU A 27 -37.29 -2.80 23.88
C GLU A 27 -37.84 -3.83 22.90
N SER A 28 -36.94 -4.56 22.21
CA SER A 28 -37.07 -5.99 21.95
C SER A 28 -35.75 -6.53 21.38
N ALA A 29 -35.07 -7.34 22.18
CA ALA A 29 -34.17 -8.43 21.75
C ALA A 29 -34.97 -9.76 21.84
N PRO A 30 -34.44 -10.96 21.50
CA PRO A 30 -33.12 -11.32 20.98
C PRO A 30 -33.10 -12.37 19.83
N GLY A 31 -31.92 -12.59 19.25
CA GLY A 31 -31.49 -13.92 18.79
C GLY A 31 -31.49 -14.18 17.28
N GLN A 32 -30.30 -14.31 16.69
CA GLN A 32 -29.87 -15.57 16.07
C GLN A 32 -28.37 -15.53 15.81
N THR A 33 -27.71 -16.54 16.37
CA THR A 33 -26.30 -16.88 16.20
C THR A 33 -26.16 -17.60 14.87
N GLU A 34 -25.47 -17.01 13.90
CA GLU A 34 -24.98 -17.75 12.74
C GLU A 34 -23.46 -17.79 12.81
N VAL A 35 -22.97 -18.95 13.22
CA VAL A 35 -21.56 -19.33 13.21
C VAL A 35 -21.22 -19.63 11.76
N CYS A 36 -20.59 -18.69 11.05
CA CYS A 36 -19.95 -19.00 9.78
C CYS A 36 -18.53 -19.48 10.08
N ALA A 37 -18.41 -20.77 10.36
CA ALA A 37 -17.15 -21.49 10.23
C ALA A 37 -16.88 -21.65 8.74
N ASP A 38 -15.98 -20.82 8.20
CA ASP A 38 -15.13 -21.12 7.04
C ASP A 38 -14.20 -19.93 6.79
N CYS A 39 -13.29 -19.70 7.75
CA CYS A 39 -12.09 -18.91 7.48
C CYS A 39 -11.09 -19.86 6.79
N ALA A 40 -11.34 -20.14 5.50
CA ALA A 40 -10.36 -20.78 4.67
C ALA A 40 -9.12 -19.87 4.61
N THR A 41 -8.04 -20.34 5.22
CA THR A 41 -6.68 -19.82 5.07
C THR A 41 -6.34 -19.76 3.58
N SER A 42 -6.60 -18.61 2.95
CA SER A 42 -6.00 -18.26 1.67
C SER A 42 -4.53 -17.99 1.96
N GLN A 43 -3.73 -19.05 1.91
CA GLN A 43 -2.28 -18.93 1.85
C GLN A 43 -1.94 -18.25 0.52
N HIS A 44 -1.84 -16.92 0.57
CA HIS A 44 -1.50 -16.11 -0.59
C HIS A 44 -0.07 -16.49 -1.04
N PRO A 45 0.14 -16.94 -2.28
CA PRO A 45 1.47 -17.30 -2.78
C PRO A 45 2.45 -16.11 -2.83
N GLU A 46 1.96 -14.90 -2.58
CA GLU A 46 2.71 -13.66 -2.66
C GLU A 46 3.46 -13.29 -1.36
N VAL A 47 3.12 -13.89 -0.22
CA VAL A 47 3.86 -13.66 1.05
C VAL A 47 5.32 -14.09 0.91
N GLY A 48 5.57 -15.18 0.16
CA GLY A 48 6.93 -15.65 -0.12
C GLY A 48 7.75 -14.70 -1.00
N ARG A 49 7.10 -13.91 -1.87
CA ARG A 49 7.78 -12.90 -2.70
C ARG A 49 8.17 -11.66 -1.88
N LEU A 50 7.34 -11.28 -0.90
CA LEU A 50 7.62 -10.16 0.00
C LEU A 50 8.83 -10.43 0.92
N SER A 51 8.99 -11.66 1.41
CA SER A 51 10.17 -12.05 2.19
C SER A 51 11.48 -11.94 1.40
N ARG A 52 11.44 -12.14 0.08
CA ARG A 52 12.61 -11.97 -0.81
C ARG A 52 12.92 -10.50 -1.08
N LEU A 53 11.90 -9.66 -1.23
CA LEU A 53 12.07 -8.22 -1.50
C LEU A 53 12.53 -7.41 -0.28
N LEU A 54 12.21 -7.88 0.94
CA LEU A 54 12.59 -7.21 2.19
C LEU A 54 13.92 -7.72 2.80
N GLY A 55 14.58 -8.70 2.17
CA GLY A 55 15.91 -9.16 2.56
C GLY A 55 17.01 -8.31 1.91
N GLN A 56 17.81 -7.62 2.72
CA GLN A 56 18.99 -6.87 2.27
C GLN A 56 20.14 -7.81 1.81
N PRO A 57 21.09 -7.32 0.98
CA PRO A 57 22.09 -8.14 0.32
C PRO A 57 23.09 -8.74 1.32
N GLU A 58 23.49 -9.99 1.08
CA GLU A 58 24.61 -10.62 1.77
C GLU A 58 25.90 -9.87 1.38
N ASP A 59 26.50 -9.17 2.34
CA ASP A 59 27.87 -8.66 2.24
C ASP A 59 28.83 -9.84 2.01
N PRO A 60 29.59 -9.90 0.90
CA PRO A 60 30.72 -10.80 0.81
C PRO A 60 31.93 -10.01 1.24
N ASN A 61 32.33 -10.11 2.52
CA ASN A 61 33.65 -9.62 2.88
C ASN A 61 34.44 -10.52 3.83
N ASP A 62 35.64 -10.77 3.32
CA ASP A 62 36.91 -11.15 3.93
C ASP A 62 37.18 -12.57 4.42
N ALA A 63 38.07 -13.17 3.62
CA ALA A 63 39.04 -14.21 3.88
C ALA A 63 39.64 -14.22 5.30
N ASN A 64 39.89 -15.42 5.83
CA ASN A 64 41.26 -15.81 6.16
C ASN A 64 41.42 -17.34 6.29
N GLU A 65 42.64 -17.76 5.96
CA GLU A 65 43.25 -19.09 5.84
C GLU A 65 43.06 -20.08 7.00
N SER A 66 43.09 -21.37 6.67
CA SER A 66 44.11 -22.30 7.22
C SER A 66 44.08 -23.67 6.52
N ASP A 67 45.28 -24.08 6.07
CA ASP A 67 45.71 -25.41 5.61
C ASP A 67 45.19 -26.57 6.45
N GLU A 68 44.94 -27.71 5.80
CA GLU A 68 45.53 -29.02 6.18
C GLU A 68 45.49 -29.93 4.94
N ALA A 69 46.64 -30.52 4.61
CA ALA A 69 46.81 -31.53 3.58
C ALA A 69 46.54 -32.93 4.17
N ASP A 70 45.90 -33.82 3.42
CA ASP A 70 46.09 -35.27 3.62
C ASP A 70 45.91 -36.05 2.31
N GLU A 71 46.72 -37.09 2.18
CA GLU A 71 47.01 -37.81 0.96
C GLU A 71 46.02 -38.97 0.67
N SER A 72 46.09 -39.41 -0.60
CA SER A 72 45.97 -40.81 -1.03
C SER A 72 44.57 -41.42 -1.19
N GLY A 73 44.34 -42.01 -2.36
CA GLY A 73 43.18 -42.87 -2.64
C GLY A 73 42.94 -43.09 -4.13
N GLU A 74 43.72 -43.98 -4.75
CA GLU A 74 43.39 -44.60 -6.03
C GLU A 74 42.09 -45.41 -5.90
N SER A 75 41.13 -45.25 -6.82
CA SER A 75 40.36 -46.37 -7.39
C SER A 75 39.31 -45.91 -8.42
N GLU A 76 39.53 -46.41 -9.63
CA GLU A 76 38.55 -47.10 -10.49
C GLU A 76 37.46 -46.32 -11.25
N GLU A 77 37.28 -46.87 -12.45
CA GLU A 77 36.53 -46.41 -13.60
C GLU A 77 35.02 -46.47 -13.35
N SER A 78 34.27 -45.50 -13.89
CA SER A 78 32.86 -45.70 -14.16
C SER A 78 32.43 -44.98 -15.43
N ASP A 79 32.00 -45.80 -16.37
CA ASP A 79 31.33 -45.51 -17.63
C ASP A 79 29.99 -44.82 -17.37
N GLY A 80 29.75 -43.71 -18.05
CA GLY A 80 28.60 -42.84 -17.82
C GLY A 80 28.26 -42.05 -19.07
N SER A 81 27.53 -42.70 -19.97
CA SER A 81 26.87 -42.11 -21.12
C SER A 81 25.96 -40.95 -20.71
N GLU A 82 25.96 -39.86 -21.49
CA GLU A 82 24.77 -39.07 -21.91
C GLU A 82 25.20 -37.78 -22.63
N ALA A 83 25.38 -37.87 -23.95
CA ALA A 83 25.36 -36.70 -24.82
C ALA A 83 23.89 -36.36 -25.10
N SER A 84 23.32 -35.47 -24.27
CA SER A 84 22.05 -34.82 -24.61
C SER A 84 22.36 -33.64 -25.52
N ASP A 85 22.01 -33.81 -26.80
CA ASP A 85 22.03 -32.77 -27.82
C ASP A 85 21.30 -31.51 -27.35
N GLU A 86 22.01 -30.40 -27.51
CA GLU A 86 21.57 -29.05 -27.20
C GLU A 86 20.39 -28.65 -28.10
N GLN A 87 19.17 -28.77 -27.57
CA GLN A 87 18.04 -28.05 -28.13
C GLN A 87 18.15 -26.60 -27.66
N SER A 88 18.97 -25.83 -28.37
CA SER A 88 19.06 -24.38 -28.26
C SER A 88 17.72 -23.80 -28.72
N ASP A 89 16.77 -23.71 -27.79
CA ASP A 89 15.60 -22.88 -27.92
C ASP A 89 16.10 -21.43 -28.01
N GLU A 90 16.18 -20.93 -29.25
CA GLU A 90 16.21 -19.51 -29.55
C GLU A 90 14.97 -18.87 -28.93
N LEU A 91 15.06 -18.51 -27.65
CA LEU A 91 14.20 -17.49 -27.05
C LEU A 91 14.53 -16.22 -27.80
N SER A 92 13.74 -15.94 -28.84
CA SER A 92 13.65 -14.64 -29.47
C SER A 92 13.38 -13.63 -28.37
N ALA A 93 14.45 -13.01 -27.87
CA ALA A 93 14.38 -11.78 -27.13
C ALA A 93 13.81 -10.76 -28.10
N ASP A 94 12.48 -10.70 -28.17
CA ASP A 94 11.76 -9.52 -28.62
C ASP A 94 12.11 -8.46 -27.57
N GLU A 95 13.32 -7.89 -27.69
CA GLU A 95 13.70 -6.59 -27.16
C GLU A 95 12.82 -5.55 -27.85
N ARG A 96 11.50 -5.64 -27.61
CA ARG A 96 10.67 -4.46 -27.55
C ARG A 96 11.40 -3.58 -26.58
N SER A 97 12.05 -2.56 -27.13
CA SER A 97 12.49 -1.38 -26.42
C SER A 97 11.27 -0.89 -25.64
N ALA A 98 11.12 -1.43 -24.43
CA ALA A 98 10.05 -1.10 -23.53
C ALA A 98 10.33 0.35 -23.23
N LYS A 99 9.46 1.22 -23.74
CA LYS A 99 9.56 2.66 -23.51
C LYS A 99 9.77 2.83 -22.01
N PRO A 100 10.87 3.49 -21.57
CA PRO A 100 11.13 3.67 -20.16
C PRO A 100 9.90 4.26 -19.48
N TRP A 101 9.44 3.63 -18.40
CA TRP A 101 8.33 4.15 -17.64
C TRP A 101 8.71 5.55 -17.14
N VAL A 102 7.80 6.51 -17.32
CA VAL A 102 8.02 7.89 -16.89
C VAL A 102 7.25 8.08 -15.59
N PRO A 103 7.95 8.39 -14.48
CA PRO A 103 7.27 8.56 -13.21
C PRO A 103 6.31 9.75 -13.26
N PRO A 104 5.08 9.60 -12.75
CA PRO A 104 4.17 10.73 -12.64
C PRO A 104 4.67 11.68 -11.57
N ILE A 105 4.64 12.98 -11.87
CA ILE A 105 4.83 14.02 -10.86
C ILE A 105 3.49 14.19 -10.14
N VAL A 106 3.47 13.82 -8.86
CA VAL A 106 2.28 13.94 -8.01
C VAL A 106 2.07 15.39 -7.64
N THR A 107 0.87 15.87 -7.88
CA THR A 107 0.42 17.19 -7.45
C THR A 107 -0.50 17.09 -6.23
N SER A 108 -0.76 18.21 -5.56
CA SER A 108 -1.73 18.25 -4.46
C SER A 108 -3.14 17.84 -4.89
N LEU A 109 -3.46 17.95 -6.18
CA LEU A 109 -4.75 17.49 -6.72
C LEU A 109 -4.84 15.96 -6.69
N ASP A 110 -3.75 15.28 -7.03
CA ASP A 110 -3.66 13.81 -7.08
C ASP A 110 -3.79 13.19 -5.69
N MET A 111 -3.37 13.93 -4.65
CA MET A 111 -3.50 13.55 -3.24
C MET A 111 -4.88 13.89 -2.65
N LYS A 112 -5.75 14.57 -3.39
CA LYS A 112 -7.07 14.99 -2.92
C LYS A 112 -8.19 14.07 -3.39
N PHE A 113 -8.09 13.54 -4.61
CA PHE A 113 -9.16 12.76 -5.22
C PHE A 113 -8.98 11.26 -5.01
N THR A 114 -10.06 10.63 -4.59
CA THR A 114 -10.19 9.20 -4.39
C THR A 114 -11.13 8.60 -5.43
N VAL A 115 -11.06 7.29 -5.64
CA VAL A 115 -12.02 6.56 -6.48
C VAL A 115 -13.45 6.67 -5.94
N ASP A 116 -13.60 6.85 -4.62
CA ASP A 116 -14.90 6.98 -3.95
C ASP A 116 -15.60 8.31 -4.27
N ASP A 117 -14.86 9.35 -4.68
CA ASP A 117 -15.44 10.62 -5.12
C ASP A 117 -16.25 10.48 -6.43
N PHE A 118 -16.01 9.41 -7.19
CA PHE A 118 -16.62 9.17 -8.51
C PHE A 118 -17.48 7.91 -8.55
N ALA A 119 -17.35 7.03 -7.55
CA ALA A 119 -18.12 5.80 -7.47
C ALA A 119 -19.53 6.08 -6.89
N PRO A 120 -20.57 5.38 -7.37
CA PRO A 120 -21.92 5.51 -6.80
C PRO A 120 -21.99 4.98 -5.36
N GLU A 121 -21.10 4.06 -5.00
CA GLU A 121 -20.93 3.51 -3.66
C GLU A 121 -19.44 3.40 -3.34
N PRO A 122 -19.02 3.52 -2.06
CA PRO A 122 -17.62 3.37 -1.67
C PRO A 122 -17.04 2.01 -2.12
N ILE A 123 -15.84 2.04 -2.66
CA ILE A 123 -15.10 0.86 -3.11
C ILE A 123 -14.79 -0.07 -1.93
N MET A 124 -14.64 0.49 -0.73
CA MET A 124 -14.27 -0.20 0.49
C MET A 124 -15.12 0.32 1.65
N SER A 125 -15.60 -0.59 2.50
CA SER A 125 -16.35 -0.18 3.68
C SER A 125 -15.42 0.41 4.76
N MET A 126 -15.94 1.25 5.66
CA MET A 126 -15.16 1.77 6.78
C MET A 126 -14.56 0.65 7.66
N LYS A 127 -15.30 -0.43 7.86
CA LYS A 127 -14.81 -1.60 8.61
C LYS A 127 -13.60 -2.24 7.92
N GLU A 128 -13.65 -2.37 6.60
CA GLU A 128 -12.58 -2.94 5.79
C GLU A 128 -11.34 -2.02 5.80
N HIS A 129 -11.52 -0.70 5.77
CA HIS A 129 -10.43 0.26 5.97
C HIS A 129 -9.72 0.09 7.30
N ILE A 130 -10.48 0.00 8.41
CA ILE A 130 -9.91 -0.20 9.75
C ILE A 130 -9.12 -1.50 9.82
N MET A 131 -9.69 -2.60 9.30
CA MET A 131 -9.00 -3.90 9.26
C MET A 131 -7.71 -3.83 8.46
N ASN A 132 -7.71 -3.15 7.30
CA ASN A 132 -6.52 -3.01 6.47
C ASN A 132 -5.48 -2.07 7.10
N ASP A 133 -5.88 -1.03 7.81
CA ASP A 133 -4.96 -0.14 8.53
C ASP A 133 -4.23 -0.90 9.67
N GLU A 134 -4.96 -1.71 10.43
CA GLU A 134 -4.39 -2.62 11.43
C GLU A 134 -3.45 -3.64 10.80
N TRP A 135 -3.82 -4.18 9.64
CA TRP A 135 -3.02 -5.15 8.90
C TRP A 135 -1.71 -4.55 8.38
N ILE A 136 -1.72 -3.33 7.83
CA ILE A 136 -0.49 -2.60 7.44
C ILE A 136 0.42 -2.45 8.65
N ALA A 137 -0.12 -2.00 9.79
CA ALA A 137 0.67 -1.81 11.01
C ALA A 137 1.25 -3.13 11.51
N HIS A 138 0.47 -4.20 11.49
CA HIS A 138 0.90 -5.54 11.89
C HIS A 138 2.01 -6.08 10.98
N ILE A 139 1.85 -6.03 9.66
CA ILE A 139 2.87 -6.49 8.72
C ILE A 139 4.16 -5.68 8.90
N TYR A 140 4.06 -4.35 8.90
CA TYR A 140 5.25 -3.50 9.02
C TYR A 140 6.05 -3.83 10.29
N THR A 141 5.36 -3.91 11.43
CA THR A 141 6.01 -4.19 12.72
C THR A 141 6.52 -5.62 12.84
N THR A 142 5.94 -6.57 12.11
CA THR A 142 6.46 -7.95 12.05
C THR A 142 7.85 -7.98 11.40
N PHE A 143 8.09 -7.18 10.36
CA PHE A 143 9.38 -7.15 9.65
C PHE A 143 10.37 -6.12 10.22
N ARG A 144 9.91 -4.94 10.65
CA ARG A 144 10.76 -3.83 11.11
C ARG A 144 10.79 -3.65 12.64
N LYS A 145 10.11 -4.52 13.39
CA LYS A 145 9.98 -4.56 14.86
C LYS A 145 9.26 -3.37 15.49
N THR A 146 9.38 -2.18 14.91
CA THR A 146 8.82 -0.93 15.43
C THR A 146 8.03 -0.20 14.35
N TRP A 147 7.01 0.54 14.75
CA TRP A 147 6.24 1.41 13.85
C TRP A 147 7.06 2.69 13.60
N PRO A 148 7.16 3.20 12.36
CA PRO A 148 7.99 4.36 12.08
C PRO A 148 7.35 5.62 12.66
N SER A 149 8.18 6.59 13.03
CA SER A 149 7.73 7.95 13.31
C SER A 149 7.42 8.71 12.01
N PRO A 150 6.61 9.77 12.04
CA PRO A 150 6.41 10.65 10.89
C PRO A 150 7.74 11.19 10.33
N GLU A 151 8.69 11.51 11.20
CA GLU A 151 10.02 11.98 10.82
C GLU A 151 10.83 10.92 10.08
N ASP A 152 10.73 9.64 10.48
CA ASP A 152 11.38 8.54 9.77
C ASP A 152 10.86 8.46 8.32
N VAL A 153 9.54 8.60 8.14
CA VAL A 153 8.90 8.56 6.83
C VAL A 153 9.34 9.73 5.94
N LEU A 154 9.50 10.93 6.51
CA LEU A 154 9.92 12.11 5.77
C LEU A 154 11.37 12.02 5.27
N ASN A 155 12.24 11.40 6.05
CA ASN A 155 13.68 11.37 5.83
C ASN A 155 14.19 10.09 5.13
N ASP A 156 13.44 8.98 5.22
CA ASP A 156 13.84 7.69 4.68
C ASP A 156 12.89 7.23 3.56
N VAL A 157 13.41 7.26 2.33
CA VAL A 157 12.68 6.83 1.13
C VAL A 157 12.32 5.34 1.18
N ASP A 158 13.14 4.49 1.79
CA ASP A 158 12.89 3.05 1.84
C ASP A 158 11.77 2.72 2.83
N ILE A 159 11.64 3.49 3.92
CA ILE A 159 10.48 3.42 4.83
C ILE A 159 9.20 3.85 4.10
N ALA A 160 9.24 5.00 3.42
CA ALA A 160 8.10 5.48 2.64
C ALA A 160 7.70 4.49 1.54
N THR A 161 8.68 3.91 0.83
CA THR A 161 8.47 2.88 -0.19
C THR A 161 7.82 1.64 0.41
N THR A 162 8.30 1.16 1.57
CA THR A 162 7.70 0.01 2.26
C THR A 162 6.23 0.27 2.58
N LEU A 163 5.90 1.45 3.11
CA LEU A 163 4.52 1.82 3.40
C LEU A 163 3.66 1.92 2.14
N LEU A 164 4.17 2.50 1.05
CA LEU A 164 3.48 2.54 -0.24
C LEU A 164 3.20 1.14 -0.78
N SER A 165 4.17 0.22 -0.71
CA SER A 165 3.97 -1.17 -1.11
C SER A 165 2.84 -1.83 -0.31
N LEU A 166 2.80 -1.63 1.01
CA LEU A 166 1.72 -2.13 1.86
C LEU A 166 0.36 -1.48 1.53
N LEU A 167 0.35 -0.21 1.15
CA LEU A 167 -0.86 0.47 0.70
C LEU A 167 -1.38 -0.14 -0.58
N VAL A 168 -0.54 -0.24 -1.62
CA VAL A 168 -0.88 -0.86 -2.91
C VAL A 168 -1.42 -2.28 -2.71
N LEU A 169 -0.76 -3.08 -1.86
CA LEU A 169 -1.22 -4.44 -1.56
C LEU A 169 -2.59 -4.50 -0.89
N THR A 170 -2.93 -3.51 -0.07
CA THR A 170 -4.21 -3.43 0.64
C THR A 170 -5.27 -2.59 -0.08
N THR A 171 -4.96 -2.02 -1.24
CA THR A 171 -5.96 -1.35 -2.08
C THR A 171 -7.01 -2.35 -2.60
N SER A 172 -8.24 -1.86 -2.80
CA SER A 172 -9.31 -2.71 -3.29
C SER A 172 -9.07 -3.09 -4.76
N ARG A 173 -9.23 -4.39 -5.05
CA ARG A 173 -9.09 -4.97 -6.39
C ARG A 173 -10.39 -4.94 -7.21
N LYS A 174 -11.43 -4.26 -6.72
CA LYS A 174 -12.69 -4.08 -7.46
C LYS A 174 -12.49 -3.29 -8.76
N PHE A 175 -11.48 -2.42 -8.78
CA PHE A 175 -10.99 -1.76 -9.99
C PHE A 175 -9.58 -2.24 -10.29
N ARG A 176 -9.22 -2.21 -11.57
CA ARG A 176 -7.89 -2.62 -12.01
C ARG A 176 -6.86 -1.60 -11.55
N LEU A 177 -5.84 -2.08 -10.83
CA LEU A 177 -4.66 -1.28 -10.52
C LEU A 177 -3.81 -1.13 -11.78
N ARG A 178 -3.15 0.01 -11.90
CA ARG A 178 -2.10 0.21 -12.88
C ARG A 178 -0.95 -0.75 -12.58
N GLU A 179 -0.50 -1.49 -13.58
CA GLU A 179 0.55 -2.52 -13.44
C GLU A 179 1.87 -1.92 -12.96
N GLU A 180 2.10 -0.65 -13.28
CA GLU A 180 3.32 0.07 -12.91
C GLU A 180 3.50 0.22 -11.40
N TRP A 181 2.44 0.12 -10.61
CA TRP A 181 2.51 0.19 -9.15
C TRP A 181 2.84 -1.14 -8.47
N LEU A 182 2.90 -2.23 -9.24
CA LEU A 182 3.34 -3.53 -8.72
C LEU A 182 4.88 -3.63 -8.68
N GLU A 183 5.57 -2.77 -9.42
CA GLU A 183 7.03 -2.68 -9.43
C GLU A 183 7.52 -1.78 -8.29
N VAL A 184 8.37 -2.33 -7.42
CA VAL A 184 8.84 -1.62 -6.20
C VAL A 184 9.71 -0.42 -6.55
N GLU A 185 10.46 -0.50 -7.65
CA GLU A 185 11.28 0.59 -8.17
C GLU A 185 10.42 1.82 -8.50
N ASN A 186 9.24 1.62 -9.08
CA ASN A 186 8.32 2.71 -9.39
C ASN A 186 7.73 3.34 -8.13
N LEU A 187 7.41 2.52 -7.12
CA LEU A 187 6.98 3.00 -5.81
C LEU A 187 8.09 3.76 -5.09
N ARG A 188 9.35 3.37 -5.27
CA ARG A 188 10.51 4.08 -4.73
C ARG A 188 10.65 5.47 -5.35
N ILE A 189 10.54 5.56 -6.67
CA ILE A 189 10.55 6.86 -7.37
C ILE A 189 9.37 7.74 -6.91
N LEU A 190 8.21 7.15 -6.65
CA LEU A 190 7.08 7.86 -6.07
C LEU A 190 7.40 8.36 -4.64
N ALA A 191 8.02 7.52 -3.82
CA ALA A 191 8.45 7.84 -2.46
C ALA A 191 9.54 8.92 -2.40
N GLU A 192 10.28 9.18 -3.49
CA GLU A 192 11.24 10.29 -3.58
C GLU A 192 10.55 11.67 -3.60
N GLN A 193 9.26 11.73 -3.90
CA GLN A 193 8.51 12.99 -3.93
C GLN A 193 8.11 13.43 -2.51
N GLU A 194 8.50 14.65 -2.13
CA GLU A 194 8.25 15.22 -0.80
C GLU A 194 6.77 15.16 -0.40
N LEU A 195 5.87 15.58 -1.30
CA LEU A 195 4.42 15.57 -1.08
C LEU A 195 3.88 14.16 -0.74
N VAL A 196 4.45 13.12 -1.34
CA VAL A 196 4.06 11.73 -1.06
C VAL A 196 4.48 11.35 0.36
N ARG A 197 5.72 11.68 0.75
CA ARG A 197 6.22 11.42 2.11
C ARG A 197 5.47 12.21 3.17
N GLU A 198 5.15 13.48 2.91
CA GLU A 198 4.32 14.30 3.81
C GLU A 198 2.94 13.68 4.03
N SER A 199 2.30 13.22 2.95
CA SER A 199 0.99 12.59 3.03
C SER A 199 1.05 11.27 3.82
N LEU A 200 2.09 10.46 3.59
CA LEU A 200 2.34 9.23 4.36
C LEU A 200 2.64 9.50 5.83
N ALA A 201 3.44 10.52 6.15
CA ALA A 201 3.79 10.90 7.51
C ALA A 201 2.53 11.30 8.31
N GLY A 202 1.60 12.03 7.67
CA GLY A 202 0.29 12.34 8.22
C GLY A 202 -0.52 11.08 8.54
N ALA A 203 -0.58 10.13 7.60
CA ALA A 203 -1.26 8.85 7.80
C ALA A 203 -0.63 7.99 8.91
N VAL A 204 0.70 7.95 8.99
CA VAL A 204 1.47 7.19 9.99
C VAL A 204 1.21 7.66 11.41
N THR A 205 1.02 8.97 11.60
CA THR A 205 0.69 9.56 12.91
C THR A 205 -0.59 8.95 13.49
N GLN A 206 -1.60 8.75 12.64
CA GLN A 206 -2.92 8.26 13.05
C GLN A 206 -3.10 6.76 12.78
N LYS A 207 -2.13 6.11 12.13
CA LYS A 207 -2.25 4.78 11.52
C LYS A 207 -3.51 4.66 10.66
N HIS A 208 -3.83 5.72 9.92
CA HIS A 208 -5.06 5.83 9.15
C HIS A 208 -4.72 6.07 7.68
N PHE A 209 -4.99 5.07 6.85
CA PHE A 209 -4.57 5.08 5.44
C PHE A 209 -5.73 5.00 4.44
N ALA A 210 -6.98 5.18 4.87
CA ALA A 210 -8.16 5.04 4.02
C ALA A 210 -8.09 5.90 2.75
N ILE A 211 -7.77 7.20 2.91
CA ILE A 211 -7.65 8.14 1.79
C ILE A 211 -6.51 7.72 0.85
N LEU A 212 -5.32 7.46 1.41
CA LEU A 212 -4.16 7.06 0.61
C LEU A 212 -4.42 5.77 -0.16
N ARG A 213 -5.13 4.81 0.42
CA ARG A 213 -5.50 3.53 -0.22
C ARG A 213 -6.48 3.70 -1.38
N THR A 214 -7.25 4.78 -1.40
CA THR A 214 -8.31 5.00 -2.39
C THR A 214 -7.96 6.06 -3.41
N LEU A 215 -6.75 6.62 -3.38
CA LEU A 215 -6.31 7.62 -4.36
C LEU A 215 -6.49 7.10 -5.79
N LEU A 216 -6.99 7.97 -6.66
CA LEU A 216 -7.26 7.62 -8.05
C LEU A 216 -6.00 7.21 -8.82
N ILE A 217 -4.82 7.68 -8.38
CA ILE A 217 -3.52 7.41 -9.02
C ILE A 217 -3.21 5.91 -9.12
N TRP A 218 -3.72 5.09 -8.20
CA TRP A 218 -3.47 3.64 -8.19
C TRP A 218 -4.18 2.90 -9.33
N TYR A 219 -5.26 3.49 -9.84
CA TYR A 219 -6.23 2.79 -10.67
C TYR A 219 -6.09 3.16 -12.15
N GLU A 220 -6.38 2.19 -13.01
CA GLU A 220 -6.58 2.44 -14.43
C GLU A 220 -7.84 3.30 -14.60
N CYS A 221 -7.67 4.55 -15.05
CA CYS A 221 -8.82 5.35 -15.47
C CYS A 221 -9.29 4.83 -16.82
N ARG A 222 -10.46 4.19 -16.86
CA ARG A 222 -11.13 3.89 -18.13
C ARG A 222 -11.60 5.23 -18.71
N THR A 223 -10.82 5.78 -19.64
CA THR A 223 -11.33 6.79 -20.55
C THR A 223 -12.35 6.11 -21.46
N THR A 224 -13.63 6.27 -21.16
CA THR A 224 -14.73 5.96 -22.09
C THR A 224 -15.00 7.16 -22.98
#